data_AF-X1QDD3-F1
#
_entry.id   AF-X1QDD3-F1
#
_cell.length_a   1.000
_cell.length_b   1.000
_cell.length_c   1.000
_cell.angle_alpha   90.00
_cell.angle_beta   90.00
_cell.angle_gamma   90.00
#
_symmetry.space_group_name_H-M   'P 1'
#
loop_
_entity.id
_entity.type
_entity.pdbx_description
1 polymer ?
#
loop_
_entity_poly.entity_id
_entity_poly.type
_entity_poly.pdbx_seq_one_letter_code
_entity_poly.pdbx_strand_id
1 'polypeptide(L)'
;LAIAKIMSHYSFNHTIRFIAFSGEEVGTYGSFTYARDAYGRCDNIVAVINADMIGYANTTDGGKILRFSQSERSTWVAEFAKTICGKYMDLIDLFVELIPNHRGADHQSVLLKSLP
;
A
#
# COMPACT_ATOMS: atom_id res chain seq x y z
N LEU A 1 -3.32 12.51 0.79
CA LEU A 1 -2.57 13.75 1.14
C LEU A 1 -2.33 13.93 2.64
N ALA A 2 -3.28 13.58 3.52
CA ALA A 2 -3.16 13.76 4.97
C ALA A 2 -1.90 13.10 5.58
N ILE A 3 -1.59 11.86 5.18
CA ILE A 3 -0.39 11.14 5.64
C ILE A 3 0.89 11.90 5.27
N ALA A 4 1.01 12.34 4.02
CA ALA A 4 2.16 13.12 3.55
C ALA A 4 2.35 14.42 4.34
N LYS A 5 1.25 15.11 4.66
CA LYS A 5 1.27 16.33 5.49
C LYS A 5 1.85 16.04 6.87
N ILE A 6 1.35 15.01 7.57
CA ILE A 6 1.84 14.65 8.90
C ILE A 6 3.30 14.22 8.84
N MET A 7 3.67 13.35 7.90
CA MET A 7 5.01 12.80 7.79
C MET A 7 6.06 13.83 7.37
N SER A 8 5.67 14.94 6.72
CA SER A 8 6.59 16.03 6.37
C SER A 8 7.27 16.70 7.56
N HIS A 9 6.74 16.50 8.77
CA HIS A 9 7.30 17.03 10.01
C HIS A 9 8.36 16.11 10.64
N TYR A 10 8.67 14.97 10.02
CA TYR A 10 9.58 13.95 10.55
C TYR A 10 10.67 13.60 9.54
N SER A 11 11.78 13.05 10.05
CA SER A 11 12.86 12.49 9.24
C SER A 11 12.88 10.97 9.39
N PHE A 12 13.22 10.28 8.31
CA PHE A 12 13.20 8.82 8.24
C PHE A 12 14.53 8.30 7.70
N ASN A 13 14.91 7.11 8.15
CA ASN A 13 16.11 6.42 7.64
C ASN A 13 15.93 5.92 6.19
N HIS A 14 14.69 5.90 5.70
CA HIS A 14 14.35 5.49 4.34
C HIS A 14 13.67 6.64 3.60
N THR A 15 13.86 6.68 2.29
CA THR A 15 13.12 7.58 1.40
C THR A 15 11.67 7.12 1.29
N ILE A 16 10.72 8.02 1.54
CA ILE A 16 9.29 7.76 1.42
C ILE A 16 8.75 8.58 0.25
N ARG A 17 8.16 7.91 -0.74
CA ARG A 17 7.58 8.56 -1.93
C ARG A 17 6.05 8.41 -1.89
N PHE A 18 5.34 9.53 -1.95
CA PHE A 18 3.90 9.57 -2.17
C PHE A 18 3.66 9.79 -3.66
N ILE A 19 2.96 8.87 -4.31
CA ILE A 19 2.74 8.90 -5.75
C ILE A 19 1.25 8.77 -6.03
N ALA A 20 0.74 9.65 -6.88
CA ALA A 20 -0.58 9.51 -7.49
C ALA A 20 -0.37 9.06 -8.93
N PHE A 21 -0.72 7.81 -9.25
CA PHE A 21 -0.55 7.29 -10.59
C PHE A 21 -1.69 7.73 -11.52
N SER A 22 -1.35 7.93 -12.78
CA SER A 22 -2.30 8.19 -13.86
C SER A 22 -2.61 6.91 -14.63
N GLY A 23 -3.83 6.79 -15.15
CA GLY A 23 -4.19 5.72 -16.08
C GLY A 23 -4.24 4.32 -15.46
N GLU A 24 -4.60 4.23 -14.18
CA GLU A 24 -4.90 2.97 -13.48
C GLU A 24 -6.02 2.21 -14.22
N GLU A 25 -7.17 2.87 -14.37
CA GLU A 25 -8.41 2.34 -14.96
C GLU A 25 -8.32 1.92 -16.44
N VAL A 26 -7.25 2.29 -17.12
CA VAL A 26 -6.99 1.93 -18.53
C VAL A 26 -5.80 0.99 -18.69
N GLY A 27 -5.34 0.37 -17.59
CA GLY A 27 -4.31 -0.65 -17.61
C GLY A 27 -3.05 -0.32 -16.81
N THR A 28 -3.15 0.48 -15.75
CA THR A 28 -2.05 0.76 -14.80
C THR A 28 -0.82 1.42 -15.44
N TYR A 29 -0.99 2.20 -16.51
CA TYR A 29 0.13 2.70 -17.30
C TYR A 29 1.12 3.56 -16.49
N GLY A 30 0.61 4.40 -15.58
CA GLY A 30 1.44 5.23 -14.72
C GLY A 30 2.33 4.40 -13.81
N SER A 31 1.74 3.47 -13.04
CA SER A 31 2.49 2.61 -12.12
C SER A 31 3.41 1.63 -12.85
N PHE A 32 3.00 1.11 -14.02
CA PHE A 32 3.84 0.26 -14.85
C PHE A 32 5.10 0.98 -15.35
N THR A 33 4.93 2.20 -15.84
CA THR A 33 6.04 3.04 -16.30
C THR A 33 6.97 3.36 -15.15
N TYR A 34 6.42 3.75 -14.00
CA TYR A 34 7.21 4.00 -12.79
C TYR A 34 8.01 2.75 -12.36
N ALA A 35 7.37 1.58 -12.29
CA ALA A 35 8.02 0.34 -11.90
C ALA A 35 9.10 -0.09 -12.91
N ARG A 36 8.87 0.11 -14.21
CA ARG A 36 9.90 -0.10 -15.27
C ARG A 36 11.13 0.75 -15.00
N ASP A 37 10.92 2.04 -14.79
CA ASP A 37 12.03 2.98 -14.69
C ASP A 37 12.76 2.83 -13.35
N ALA A 38 12.04 2.50 -12.26
CA ALA A 38 12.63 2.15 -10.97
C ALA A 38 13.51 0.91 -11.07
N TYR A 39 13.05 -0.12 -11.78
CA TYR A 39 13.86 -1.32 -12.06
C TYR A 39 15.12 -0.96 -12.87
N GLY A 40 14.96 -0.16 -13.93
CA GLY A 40 16.09 0.28 -14.76
C GLY A 40 17.12 1.15 -14.02
N ARG A 41 16.71 1.88 -12.98
CA ARG A 41 17.60 2.64 -12.09
C ARG A 41 18.17 1.82 -10.94
N CYS A 42 17.78 0.55 -10.80
CA CYS A 42 18.11 -0.28 -9.65
C CYS A 42 17.66 0.35 -8.31
N ASP A 43 16.50 1.02 -8.29
CA ASP A 43 15.91 1.56 -7.06
C ASP A 43 15.63 0.40 -6.08
N ASN A 44 16.12 0.49 -4.83
CA ASN A 44 15.80 -0.47 -3.77
C ASN A 44 14.44 -0.12 -3.14
N ILE A 45 13.38 -0.80 -3.55
CA ILE A 45 12.01 -0.56 -3.09
C ILE A 45 11.62 -1.66 -2.11
N VAL A 46 11.70 -1.34 -0.81
CA VAL A 46 11.44 -2.29 0.29
C VAL A 46 9.96 -2.69 0.39
N ALA A 47 9.05 -1.74 0.19
CA ALA A 47 7.61 -1.98 0.28
C ALA A 47 6.82 -0.94 -0.53
N VAL A 48 5.63 -1.33 -0.97
CA VAL A 48 4.63 -0.44 -1.57
C VAL A 48 3.29 -0.70 -0.89
N ILE A 49 2.63 0.37 -0.46
CA ILE A 49 1.25 0.34 0.05
C ILE A 49 0.40 1.10 -0.97
N ASN A 50 -0.53 0.38 -1.61
CA ASN A 50 -1.50 0.97 -2.51
C ASN A 50 -2.82 1.20 -1.78
N ALA A 51 -3.26 2.45 -1.68
CA ALA A 51 -4.49 2.83 -1.01
C ALA A 51 -5.59 3.08 -2.05
N ASP A 52 -6.30 2.01 -2.41
CA ASP A 52 -7.36 2.05 -3.41
C ASP A 52 -8.72 1.78 -2.77
N MET A 53 -9.70 2.63 -3.05
CA MET A 53 -11.05 2.61 -2.48
C MET A 53 -11.13 2.52 -0.94
N ILE A 54 -10.35 3.32 -0.22
CA ILE A 54 -10.30 3.31 1.27
C ILE A 54 -11.45 4.05 1.98
N GLY A 55 -12.48 4.49 1.25
CA GLY A 55 -13.49 5.44 1.75
C GLY A 55 -14.91 4.88 1.94
N TYR A 56 -15.15 3.60 1.62
CA TYR A 56 -16.49 3.04 1.58
C TYR A 56 -16.63 1.79 2.45
N ALA A 57 -17.74 1.70 3.19
CA ALA A 57 -18.17 0.50 3.90
C ALA A 57 -19.69 0.40 3.93
N ASN A 58 -20.22 -0.83 3.85
CA ASN A 58 -21.67 -1.09 3.92
C ASN A 58 -22.25 -0.92 5.33
N THR A 59 -21.43 -1.10 6.36
CA THR A 59 -21.83 -1.01 7.76
C THR A 59 -20.75 -0.29 8.56
N THR A 60 -21.13 0.27 9.71
CA THR A 60 -20.19 0.90 10.64
C THR A 60 -19.11 -0.07 11.10
N ASP A 61 -19.48 -1.30 11.44
CA ASP A 61 -18.52 -2.34 11.85
C ASP A 61 -17.59 -2.74 10.70
N GLY A 62 -18.12 -2.85 9.48
CA GLY A 62 -17.31 -3.10 8.30
C GLY A 62 -16.32 -1.96 8.00
N GLY A 63 -16.68 -0.72 8.35
CA GLY A 63 -15.81 0.45 8.25
C GLY A 63 -14.58 0.39 9.16
N LYS A 64 -14.55 -0.54 10.11
CA LYS A 64 -13.39 -0.79 10.97
C LYS A 64 -12.41 -1.80 10.40
N ILE A 65 -12.70 -2.42 9.24
CA ILE A 65 -11.88 -3.50 8.69
C ILE A 65 -11.10 -3.01 7.48
N LEU A 66 -9.77 -2.99 7.60
CA LEU A 66 -8.85 -2.77 6.48
C LEU A 66 -8.49 -4.11 5.84
N ARG A 67 -8.78 -4.25 4.54
CA ARG A 67 -8.43 -5.45 3.78
C ARG A 67 -7.12 -5.28 3.04
N PHE A 68 -6.14 -6.12 3.36
CA PHE A 68 -4.84 -6.13 2.71
C PHE A 68 -4.81 -7.24 1.65
N SER A 69 -4.83 -6.85 0.38
CA SER A 69 -4.55 -7.74 -0.74
C SER A 69 -3.05 -7.92 -0.88
N GLN A 70 -2.56 -9.13 -0.64
CA GLN A 70 -1.13 -9.39 -0.55
C GLN A 70 -0.71 -10.65 -1.31
N SER A 71 0.53 -10.63 -1.79
CA SER A 71 1.28 -11.82 -2.21
C SER A 71 2.18 -12.31 -1.08
N GLU A 72 2.61 -13.58 -1.15
CA GLU A 72 3.47 -14.20 -0.12
C GLU A 72 4.66 -13.31 0.29
N ARG A 73 5.36 -12.69 -0.68
CA ARG A 73 6.50 -11.77 -0.46
C ARG A 73 6.15 -10.53 0.37
N SER A 74 4.89 -10.09 0.32
CA SER A 74 4.37 -8.89 0.99
C SER A 74 3.59 -9.17 2.28
N THR A 75 3.43 -10.44 2.66
CA THR A 75 2.67 -10.85 3.88
C THR A 75 3.15 -10.10 5.13
N TRP A 76 4.47 -9.91 5.26
CA TRP A 76 5.06 -9.24 6.42
C TRP A 76 4.53 -7.81 6.62
N VAL A 77 4.17 -7.10 5.54
CA VAL A 77 3.61 -5.74 5.62
C VAL A 77 2.21 -5.79 6.25
N ALA A 78 1.39 -6.75 5.84
CA ALA A 78 0.04 -6.91 6.36
C ALA A 78 0.05 -7.39 7.83
N GLU A 79 0.93 -8.32 8.18
CA GLU A 79 1.11 -8.76 9.58
C GLU A 79 1.66 -7.64 10.47
N PHE A 80 2.54 -6.79 9.94
CA PHE A 80 3.00 -5.61 10.65
C PHE A 80 1.86 -4.61 10.88
N ALA A 81 1.02 -4.36 9.85
CA ALA A 81 -0.16 -3.51 10.00
C ALA A 81 -1.13 -4.05 11.06
N LYS A 82 -1.35 -5.36 11.10
CA LYS A 82 -2.14 -6.04 12.14
C LYS A 82 -1.56 -5.84 13.53
N THR A 83 -0.23 -5.92 13.66
CA THR A 83 0.48 -5.65 14.92
C THR A 83 0.27 -4.20 15.38
N ILE A 84 0.35 -3.23 14.47
CA ILE A 84 0.09 -1.81 14.77
C ILE A 84 -1.36 -1.59 15.23
N CYS A 85 -2.32 -2.20 14.55
CA CYS A 85 -3.73 -2.11 14.92
C CYS A 85 -3.99 -2.71 16.31
N GLY A 86 -3.40 -3.86 16.63
CA GLY A 86 -3.49 -4.46 17.96
C GLY A 86 -2.83 -3.59 19.05
N LYS A 87 -1.67 -3.00 18.76
CA LYS A 87 -0.93 -2.16 19.71
C LYS A 87 -1.67 -0.86 20.06
N TYR A 88 -2.37 -0.28 19.10
CA TYR A 88 -3.07 1.00 19.26
C TYR A 88 -4.58 0.85 19.14
N MET A 89 -5.14 -0.30 19.54
CA MET A 89 -6.56 -0.61 19.37
C MET A 89 -7.46 0.46 20.01
N ASP A 90 -7.12 0.93 21.21
CA ASP A 90 -7.89 1.96 21.92
C ASP A 90 -7.88 3.34 21.24
N LEU A 91 -6.96 3.58 20.31
CA LEU A 91 -6.82 4.84 19.58
C LEU A 91 -7.33 4.75 18.14
N ILE A 92 -7.03 3.64 17.46
CA ILE A 92 -7.29 3.45 16.03
C ILE A 92 -8.63 2.75 15.81
N ASP A 93 -8.99 1.78 16.65
CA ASP A 93 -10.21 0.96 16.54
C ASP A 93 -10.43 0.38 15.12
N LEU A 94 -9.33 -0.08 14.51
CA LEU A 94 -9.33 -0.76 13.22
C LEU A 94 -8.77 -2.18 13.33
N PHE A 95 -9.24 -3.05 12.45
CA PHE A 95 -8.82 -4.43 12.30
C PHE A 95 -8.21 -4.65 10.91
N VAL A 96 -7.30 -5.61 10.81
CA VAL A 96 -6.67 -5.99 9.53
C VAL A 96 -7.12 -7.39 9.15
N GLU A 97 -7.64 -7.51 7.93
CA GLU A 97 -8.00 -8.77 7.29
C GLU A 97 -7.07 -8.98 6.08
N LEU A 98 -6.40 -10.13 6.04
CA LEU A 98 -5.56 -10.51 4.91
C LEU A 98 -6.44 -11.23 3.89
N ILE A 99 -6.39 -10.78 2.64
CA ILE A 99 -7.10 -11.42 1.53
C ILE A 99 -6.12 -11.79 0.41
N PRO A 100 -6.42 -12.84 -0.38
CA PRO A 100 -5.59 -13.20 -1.52
C PRO A 100 -5.41 -12.02 -2.49
N ASN A 101 -4.24 -11.95 -3.11
CA ASN A 101 -3.96 -10.94 -4.12
C ASN A 101 -4.99 -11.01 -5.27
N HIS A 102 -5.53 -9.87 -5.68
CA HIS A 102 -6.39 -9.74 -6.85
C HIS A 102 -5.72 -8.82 -7.88
N ARG A 103 -5.88 -9.13 -9.17
CA ARG A 103 -5.36 -8.31 -10.26
C ARG A 103 -6.36 -7.22 -10.60
N GLY A 104 -5.96 -5.95 -10.49
CA GLY A 104 -6.81 -4.82 -10.88
C GLY A 104 -6.48 -3.50 -10.21
N ALA A 105 -5.23 -3.31 -9.75
CA ALA A 105 -4.78 -2.06 -9.16
C ALA A 105 -3.25 -1.90 -9.30
N ASP A 106 -2.76 -0.69 -9.06
CA ASP A 106 -1.37 -0.28 -9.31
C ASP A 106 -0.31 -1.12 -8.59
N HIS A 107 -0.64 -1.79 -7.46
CA HIS A 107 0.33 -2.64 -6.74
C HIS A 107 0.84 -3.81 -7.59
N GLN A 108 0.08 -4.25 -8.59
CA GLN A 108 0.49 -5.34 -9.50
C GLN A 108 1.72 -4.97 -10.32
N SER A 109 1.83 -3.72 -10.76
CA SER A 109 2.95 -3.23 -11.58
C SER A 109 4.30 -3.39 -10.89
N VAL A 110 4.30 -3.27 -9.57
CA VAL A 110 5.48 -3.39 -8.71
C VAL A 110 5.78 -4.86 -8.39
N LEU A 111 4.76 -5.71 -8.26
CA LEU A 111 4.93 -7.15 -8.01
C LEU A 111 5.46 -7.91 -9.24
N LEU A 112 5.06 -7.51 -10.45
CA LEU A 112 5.41 -8.19 -11.70
C LEU A 112 6.86 -7.97 -12.12
N LYS A 113 7.46 -6.85 -11.71
CA LYS A 113 8.88 -6.60 -11.91
C LYS A 113 9.51 -6.81 -10.56
N SER A 114 10.12 -7.98 -10.36
CA SER A 114 10.86 -8.34 -9.16
C SER A 114 11.95 -7.31 -8.89
N LEU A 115 11.55 -6.17 -8.33
CA LEU A 115 12.45 -5.17 -7.79
C LEU A 115 13.19 -5.88 -6.66
N PRO A 116 14.53 -5.79 -6.63
CA PRO A 116 15.34 -6.49 -5.65
C PRO A 116 14.87 -6.18 -4.23
#